data_AF-A0A1R1XHK4-F1
#
_entry.id   AF-A0A1R1XHK4-F1
#
_cell.length_a   1.000
_cell.length_b   1.000
_cell.length_c   1.000
_cell.angle_alpha   90.00
_cell.angle_beta   90.00
_cell.angle_gamma   90.00
#
_symmetry.space_group_name_H-M   'P 1'
#
loop_
_entity.id
_entity.type
_entity.pdbx_description
1 polymer ?
#
loop_
_entity_poly.entity_id
_entity_poly.type
_entity_poly.pdbx_seq_one_letter_code
_entity_poly.pdbx_strand_id
1 'polypeptide(L)'
;MKAQKAMYAGYYFLNRSDVLTELKVRFINSVLLPIGCYGGETFGMSENRCRPIQTVIDQATRMVAKVGKNAAMERIREELGI
;
A
#
# COMPACT_ATOMS: atom_id res chain seq x y z
N MET A 1 13.54 5.69 -0.24
CA MET A 1 12.50 6.71 -0.57
C MET A 1 11.59 6.95 0.64
N LYS A 2 10.98 8.12 0.81
CA LYS A 2 10.20 8.49 2.03
C LYS A 2 9.08 7.50 2.34
N ALA A 3 8.30 7.10 1.33
CA ALA A 3 7.23 6.11 1.46
C ALA A 3 7.73 4.78 2.05
N GLN A 4 8.88 4.29 1.59
CA GLN A 4 9.42 3.02 2.04
C GLN A 4 9.91 3.08 3.49
N LYS A 5 10.51 4.21 3.90
CA LYS A 5 10.86 4.44 5.31
C LYS A 5 9.60 4.48 6.20
N ALA A 6 8.52 5.11 5.73
CA ALA A 6 7.25 5.16 6.44
C ALA A 6 6.61 3.77 6.56
N MET A 7 6.68 2.93 5.51
CA MET A 7 6.24 1.55 5.56
C MET A 7 7.04 0.73 6.57
N TYR A 8 8.38 0.83 6.57
CA TYR A 8 9.21 0.15 7.56
C TYR A 8 8.87 0.57 8.99
N ALA A 9 8.64 1.86 9.24
CA ALA A 9 8.21 2.35 10.55
C ALA A 9 6.82 1.82 10.95
N GLY A 10 5.88 1.72 10.00
CA GLY A 10 4.53 1.18 10.21
C GLY A 10 4.45 -0.35 10.21
N TYR A 11 5.53 -1.06 9.84
CA TYR A 11 5.52 -2.51 9.59
C TYR A 11 4.97 -3.30 10.78
N TYR A 12 5.46 -3.01 11.99
CA TYR A 12 5.05 -3.71 13.20
C TYR A 12 3.54 -3.54 13.47
N PHE A 13 3.02 -2.33 13.29
CA PHE A 13 1.59 -2.04 13.46
C PHE A 13 0.74 -2.76 12.40
N LEU A 14 1.17 -2.74 11.14
CA LEU A 14 0.44 -3.38 10.04
C LEU A 14 0.42 -4.90 10.17
N ASN A 15 1.48 -5.52 10.71
CA ASN A 15 1.61 -6.97 10.83
C ASN A 15 0.95 -7.56 12.09
N ARG A 16 0.57 -6.74 13.07
CA ARG A 16 -0.03 -7.20 14.33
C ARG A 16 -1.40 -7.86 14.15
N SER A 17 -1.60 -9.08 14.63
CA SER A 17 -2.85 -9.84 14.47
C SER A 17 -4.01 -9.34 15.33
N ASP A 18 -3.70 -8.64 16.42
CA ASP A 18 -4.62 -8.15 17.45
C ASP A 18 -5.12 -6.73 17.19
N VAL A 19 -4.67 -6.10 16.10
CA VAL A 19 -5.19 -4.79 15.64
C VAL A 19 -6.23 -5.02 14.55
N LEU A 20 -7.39 -4.36 14.68
CA LEU A 20 -8.46 -4.40 13.69
C LEU A 20 -7.96 -3.95 12.30
N THR A 21 -8.34 -4.71 11.27
CA THR A 21 -8.01 -4.43 9.87
C THR A 21 -8.43 -3.02 9.47
N GLU A 22 -9.59 -2.54 9.94
CA GLU A 22 -10.09 -1.19 9.65
C GLU A 22 -9.11 -0.10 10.11
N LEU A 23 -8.52 -0.24 11.31
CA LEU A 23 -7.53 0.72 11.82
C LEU A 23 -6.26 0.75 10.96
N LYS A 24 -5.85 -0.42 10.46
CA LYS A 24 -4.71 -0.53 9.55
C LYS A 24 -4.98 0.09 8.18
N VAL A 25 -6.18 -0.09 7.65
CA VAL A 25 -6.62 0.55 6.40
C VAL A 25 -6.69 2.07 6.56
N ARG A 26 -7.27 2.56 7.68
CA ARG A 26 -7.28 3.99 8.01
C ARG A 26 -5.86 4.56 8.10
N PHE A 27 -4.92 3.84 8.71
CA PHE A 27 -3.51 4.25 8.76
C PHE A 27 -2.88 4.33 7.36
N ILE A 28 -3.13 3.35 6.48
CA ILE A 28 -2.64 3.40 5.10
C ILE A 28 -3.17 4.65 4.38
N ASN A 29 -4.48 4.90 4.45
CA ASN A 29 -5.12 6.00 3.73
C ASN A 29 -4.78 7.39 4.30
N SER A 30 -4.64 7.53 5.62
CA SER A 30 -4.42 8.83 6.27
C SER A 30 -2.94 9.16 6.49
N VAL A 31 -2.05 8.18 6.50
CA VAL A 31 -0.62 8.38 6.81
C VAL A 31 0.27 7.95 5.65
N LEU A 32 0.23 6.68 5.23
CA LEU A 32 1.18 6.17 4.23
C LEU A 32 0.93 6.76 2.84
N LEU A 33 -0.34 6.82 2.42
CA LEU A 33 -0.73 7.36 1.13
C LEU A 33 -0.36 8.84 1.02
N PRO A 34 -0.69 9.72 1.99
CA PRO A 34 -0.21 11.10 1.97
C PRO A 34 1.32 11.20 2.03
N ILE A 35 2.04 10.51 2.93
CA ILE A 35 3.51 10.61 2.99
C ILE A 35 4.18 10.18 1.67
N GLY A 36 3.59 9.20 0.99
CA GLY A 36 3.99 8.79 -0.34
C GLY A 36 3.67 9.84 -1.40
N CYS A 37 2.41 10.28 -1.46
CA CYS A 37 1.83 11.09 -2.54
C CYS A 37 1.86 12.61 -2.30
N TYR A 38 2.33 13.10 -1.16
CA TYR A 38 2.27 14.53 -0.78
C TYR A 38 2.94 15.45 -1.80
N GLY A 39 3.97 14.96 -2.49
CA GLY A 39 4.58 15.74 -3.57
C GLY A 39 3.92 15.55 -4.94
N GLY A 40 3.01 14.60 -5.09
CA GLY A 40 2.49 14.10 -6.36
C GLY A 40 1.24 14.82 -6.83
N GLU A 41 0.26 14.97 -5.94
CA GLU A 41 -0.96 15.74 -6.22
C GLU A 41 -0.71 17.26 -6.21
N THR A 42 0.22 17.73 -5.38
CA THR A 42 0.46 19.18 -5.19
C THR A 42 1.49 19.75 -6.16
N PHE A 43 2.42 18.96 -6.69
CA PHE A 43 3.53 19.45 -7.53
C PHE A 43 3.67 18.72 -8.88
N GLY A 44 2.70 17.89 -9.27
CA GLY A 44 2.73 17.17 -10.55
C GLY A 44 3.90 16.21 -10.69
N MET A 45 3.95 15.16 -9.85
CA MET A 45 5.04 14.16 -9.96
C MET A 45 4.97 13.37 -11.27
N SER A 46 6.15 13.11 -11.85
CA SER A 46 6.28 12.16 -12.95
C SER A 46 5.95 10.74 -12.51
N GLU A 47 5.45 9.95 -13.45
CA GLU A 47 5.05 8.55 -13.25
C GLU A 47 6.19 7.70 -12.64
N ASN A 48 7.43 7.98 -13.05
CA ASN A 48 8.63 7.33 -12.49
C ASN A 48 8.78 7.51 -10.98
N ARG A 49 8.30 8.63 -10.42
CA ARG A 49 8.29 8.87 -8.97
C ARG A 49 7.05 8.30 -8.30
N CYS A 50 5.91 8.28 -8.98
CA CYS A 50 4.66 7.69 -8.48
C CYS A 50 4.73 6.16 -8.35
N ARG A 51 5.38 5.48 -9.31
CA ARG A 51 5.48 4.01 -9.36
C ARG A 51 6.04 3.37 -8.07
N PRO A 52 7.18 3.83 -7.51
CA PRO A 52 7.67 3.25 -6.26
C PRO A 52 6.80 3.61 -5.05
N ILE A 53 6.00 4.69 -5.10
CA ILE A 53 5.04 5.03 -4.04
C ILE A 53 3.87 4.04 -4.08
N GLN A 54 3.26 3.84 -5.25
CA GLN A 54 2.20 2.85 -5.47
C GLN A 54 2.64 1.45 -5.03
N THR A 55 3.87 1.06 -5.37
CA THR A 55 4.44 -0.23 -4.94
C THR A 55 4.43 -0.41 -3.42
N VAL A 56 4.76 0.65 -2.67
CA VAL A 56 4.78 0.60 -1.19
C VAL A 56 3.37 0.53 -0.62
N ILE A 57 2.42 1.29 -1.18
CA ILE A 57 1.01 1.24 -0.76
C ILE A 57 0.42 -0.14 -1.03
N ASP A 58 0.66 -0.71 -2.20
CA ASP A 58 0.23 -2.07 -2.56
C ASP A 58 0.82 -3.12 -1.61
N GLN A 59 2.09 -2.99 -1.22
CA GLN A 59 2.71 -3.88 -0.24
C GLN A 59 2.03 -3.79 1.13
N ALA A 60 1.72 -2.58 1.61
CA ALA A 60 1.04 -2.38 2.88
C ALA A 60 -0.39 -2.95 2.83
N THR A 61 -1.13 -2.67 1.76
CA THR A 61 -2.51 -3.17 1.57
C THR A 61 -2.54 -4.70 1.50
N ARG A 62 -1.64 -5.34 0.74
CA ARG A 62 -1.56 -6.81 0.68
C ARG A 62 -1.22 -7.43 2.04
N MET A 63 -0.34 -6.80 2.81
CA MET A 63 0.01 -7.26 4.16
C MET A 63 -1.20 -7.23 5.09
N VAL A 64 -1.95 -6.13 5.08
CA VAL A 64 -3.17 -5.98 5.88
C VAL A 64 -4.24 -6.99 5.47
N ALA A 65 -4.39 -7.24 4.16
CA ALA A 65 -5.31 -8.24 3.63
C ALA A 65 -4.81 -9.69 3.80
N LYS A 66 -3.55 -9.90 4.24
CA LYS A 66 -2.89 -11.21 4.35
C LYS A 66 -2.91 -12.01 3.04
N VAL A 67 -2.78 -11.33 1.91
CA VAL A 67 -2.81 -11.97 0.58
C VAL A 67 -1.43 -11.99 -0.07
N GLY A 68 -1.18 -13.04 -0.85
CA GLY A 68 0.05 -13.17 -1.64
C GLY A 68 0.15 -12.12 -2.74
N LYS A 69 1.36 -11.94 -3.30
CA LYS A 69 1.59 -11.00 -4.42
C LYS A 69 0.73 -11.30 -5.64
N ASN A 70 0.42 -12.58 -5.87
CA ASN A 70 -0.35 -13.03 -7.02
C ASN A 70 -1.86 -12.90 -6.81
N ALA A 71 -2.35 -12.59 -5.61
CA ALA A 71 -3.79 -12.62 -5.32
C ALA A 71 -4.61 -11.70 -6.23
N ALA A 72 -4.08 -10.52 -6.58
CA ALA A 72 -4.74 -9.63 -7.54
C ALA A 72 -4.77 -10.24 -8.96
N MET A 73 -3.68 -10.89 -9.39
CA MET A 73 -3.62 -11.57 -10.67
C MET A 73 -4.53 -12.79 -10.72
N GLU A 74 -4.61 -13.57 -9.64
CA GLU A 74 -5.54 -14.70 -9.56
C GLU A 74 -6.99 -14.22 -9.61
N ARG A 75 -7.34 -13.13 -8.91
CA ARG A 75 -8.67 -12.52 -9.03
C ARG A 75 -8.98 -12.05 -10.45
N ILE A 76 -8.02 -11.42 -11.12
CA ILE A 76 -8.17 -10.99 -12.52
C ILE A 76 -8.37 -12.21 -13.43
N ARG A 77 -7.59 -13.28 -13.23
CA ARG A 77 -7.75 -14.52 -14.02
C ARG A 77 -9.13 -15.15 -13.82
N GLU A 78 -9.57 -15.22 -12.57
CA GLU A 78 -10.90 -15.72 -12.21
C GLU A 78 -12.02 -14.87 -12.84
N GLU A 79 -11.93 -13.54 -12.77
CA GLU A 79 -12.89 -12.62 -13.39
C GLU A 79 -12.90 -12.69 -14.92
N LEU A 80 -11.73 -12.93 -15.53
CA LEU A 80 -11.58 -13.06 -16.99
C LEU A 80 -11.84 -14.48 -17.50
N GLY A 81 -12.01 -15.47 -16.60
CA GLY A 81 -12.24 -16.87 -16.96
C GLY A 81 -11.07 -17.55 -17.66
N ILE A 82 -9.83 -17.14 -17.35
CA ILE A 82 -8.58 -17.63 -17.98
C ILE A 82 -7.69 -18.41 -17.02
#